data_AF-A0A967SR21-F1
#
_entry.id   AF-A0A967SR21-F1
#
_cell.length_a   1.000
_cell.length_b   1.000
_cell.length_c   1.000
_cell.angle_alpha   90.00
_cell.angle_beta   90.00
_cell.angle_gamma   90.00
#
_symmetry.space_group_name_H-M   'P 1'
#
loop_
_entity.id
_entity.type
_entity.pdbx_description
1 polymer ?
#
loop_
_entity_poly.entity_id
_entity_poly.type
_entity_poly.pdbx_seq_one_letter_code
_entity_poly.pdbx_strand_id
1 'polypeptide(L)'
;VGGRFYTYNATLGNIIEAAAAMDIPVWILDRPNPAGNLVSGWMMQDKHRSFVGKYPIPMVHGMTLGELARMMVGEQWIENAEQATVRVIPMEGWKRTMKWSETDLNWIPPSPNLPSFYHAYVYLGTVLFEGTTI
;
A
#
# COMPACT_ATOMS: atom_id res chain seq x y z
N VAL A 1 -5.16 0.68 3.14
CA VAL A 1 -6.36 1.47 2.73
C VAL A 1 -6.23 2.13 1.36
N GLY A 2 -5.10 1.97 0.64
CA GLY A 2 -4.94 2.45 -0.74
C GLY A 2 -4.29 3.81 -0.89
N GLY A 3 -3.94 4.47 0.22
CA GLY A 3 -3.20 5.74 0.24
C GLY A 3 -1.72 5.55 0.49
N ARG A 4 -0.87 6.32 -0.20
CA ARG A 4 0.60 6.29 -0.10
C ARG A 4 1.11 6.61 1.31
N PHE A 5 0.40 7.48 2.03
CA PHE A 5 0.69 7.95 3.38
C PHE A 5 0.33 6.93 4.48
N TYR A 6 -0.39 5.87 4.13
CA TYR A 6 -0.69 4.80 5.07
C TYR A 6 0.46 3.79 5.14
N THR A 7 1.30 3.92 6.16
CA THR A 7 2.70 3.45 6.22
C THR A 7 2.93 1.94 6.16
N TYR A 8 1.89 1.10 6.07
CA TYR A 8 2.06 -0.34 5.90
C TYR A 8 2.77 -0.69 4.59
N ASN A 9 2.66 0.15 3.56
CA ASN A 9 3.46 0.00 2.33
C ASN A 9 4.95 0.27 2.57
N ALA A 10 5.30 1.31 3.34
CA ALA A 10 6.68 1.62 3.71
C ALA A 10 7.27 0.50 4.56
N THR A 11 6.53 0.04 5.57
CA THR A 11 6.90 -1.12 6.38
C THR A 11 7.10 -2.39 5.54
N LEU A 12 6.23 -2.66 4.56
CA LEU A 12 6.37 -3.80 3.67
C LEU A 12 7.69 -3.76 2.89
N GLY A 13 8.05 -2.61 2.30
CA GLY A 13 9.33 -2.53 1.62
C GLY A 13 10.53 -2.66 2.56
N ASN A 14 10.47 -2.12 3.79
CA ASN A 14 11.52 -2.36 4.79
C ASN A 14 11.68 -3.85 5.14
N ILE A 15 10.56 -4.60 5.22
CA ILE A 15 10.59 -6.06 5.44
C ILE A 15 11.27 -6.76 4.26
N ILE A 16 10.95 -6.36 3.02
CA ILE A 16 11.54 -6.95 1.82
C ILE A 16 13.04 -6.63 1.73
N GLU A 17 13.45 -5.39 2.00
CA GLU A 17 14.86 -4.95 2.05
C GLU A 17 15.67 -5.79 3.03
N ALA A 18 15.17 -5.94 4.26
CA ALA A 18 15.84 -6.71 5.31
C ALA A 18 15.91 -8.21 4.98
N ALA A 19 14.82 -8.78 4.45
CA ALA A 19 14.78 -10.19 4.08
C ALA A 19 15.70 -10.50 2.88
N ALA A 20 15.75 -9.61 1.89
CA ALA A 20 16.63 -9.74 0.72
C ALA A 20 18.11 -9.74 1.11
N ALA A 21 18.51 -8.92 2.09
CA ALA A 21 19.88 -8.89 2.60
C ALA A 21 20.31 -10.21 3.28
N MET A 22 19.35 -11.06 3.65
CA MET A 22 19.56 -12.34 4.34
C MET A 22 19.17 -13.55 3.48
N ASP A 23 18.84 -13.38 2.20
CA ASP A 23 18.32 -14.42 1.31
C ASP A 23 17.07 -15.14 1.88
N ILE A 24 16.21 -14.38 2.57
CA ILE A 24 14.97 -14.90 3.17
C ILE A 24 13.78 -14.57 2.24
N PRO A 25 12.97 -15.56 1.82
CA PRO A 25 11.80 -15.30 1.00
C PRO A 25 10.67 -14.64 1.80
N VAL A 26 10.04 -13.61 1.24
CA VAL A 26 8.87 -12.94 1.80
C VAL A 26 7.60 -13.44 1.12
N TRP A 27 6.66 -13.96 1.90
CA TRP A 27 5.34 -14.37 1.41
C TRP A 27 4.29 -13.33 1.78
N ILE A 28 3.55 -12.86 0.79
CA ILE A 28 2.48 -11.87 0.95
C ILE A 28 1.16 -12.58 0.70
N LEU A 29 0.37 -12.70 1.76
CA LEU A 29 -1.03 -13.12 1.67
C LEU A 29 -1.84 -11.89 1.28
N ASP A 30 -2.16 -11.79 -0.01
CA ASP A 30 -2.69 -10.55 -0.55
C ASP A 30 -4.09 -10.24 -0.02
N ARG A 31 -4.44 -8.95 0.02
CA ARG A 31 -5.71 -8.47 0.55
C ARG A 31 -6.30 -7.38 -0.34
N PRO A 32 -7.63 -7.18 -0.32
CA PRO A 32 -8.25 -6.17 -1.17
C PRO A 32 -7.69 -4.79 -0.83
N ASN A 33 -7.42 -3.99 -1.85
CA ASN A 33 -7.25 -2.55 -1.66
C ASN A 33 -8.65 -1.93 -1.49
N PRO A 34 -8.99 -1.32 -0.33
CA PRO A 34 -10.31 -0.70 -0.15
C PRO A 34 -10.59 0.44 -1.14
N ALA A 35 -9.55 1.10 -1.66
CA ALA A 35 -9.70 2.13 -2.71
C ALA A 35 -9.99 1.54 -4.10
N GLY A 36 -9.95 0.21 -4.25
CA GLY A 36 -10.22 -0.48 -5.52
C GLY A 36 -9.30 -0.02 -6.64
N ASN A 37 -9.89 0.38 -7.76
CA ASN A 37 -9.20 0.86 -8.96
C ASN A 37 -8.95 2.37 -8.97
N LEU A 38 -9.23 3.08 -7.88
CA LEU A 38 -8.98 4.52 -7.81
C LEU A 38 -7.47 4.80 -7.85
N VAL A 39 -7.06 5.60 -8.83
CA VAL A 39 -5.71 6.18 -8.92
C VAL A 39 -5.88 7.70 -8.96
N SER A 40 -5.25 8.40 -8.01
CA SER A 40 -5.44 9.85 -7.87
C SER A 40 -4.29 10.54 -7.15
N GLY A 41 -4.16 11.84 -7.36
CA GLY A 41 -3.13 12.71 -6.79
C GLY A 41 -1.79 12.66 -7.53
N TRP A 42 -0.81 13.41 -7.03
CA TRP A 42 0.51 13.54 -7.65
C TRP A 42 1.46 12.41 -7.26
N MET A 43 2.40 12.11 -8.15
CA MET A 43 3.53 11.21 -7.90
C MET A 43 4.45 11.78 -6.81
N MET A 44 5.04 10.90 -6.01
CA MET A 44 6.02 11.33 -5.01
C MET A 44 7.30 11.80 -5.71
N GLN A 45 7.82 12.96 -5.29
CA GLN A 45 9.09 13.48 -5.77
C GLN A 45 10.22 13.08 -4.82
N ASP A 46 11.40 12.81 -5.35
CA ASP A 46 12.54 12.29 -4.57
C ASP A 46 12.91 13.19 -3.38
N LYS A 47 12.88 14.51 -3.57
CA LYS A 47 13.14 15.51 -2.51
C LYS A 47 12.12 15.51 -1.36
N HIS A 48 10.99 14.83 -1.52
CA HIS A 48 9.90 14.78 -0.54
C HIS A 48 9.68 13.36 0.03
N ARG A 49 10.53 12.40 -0.35
CA ARG A 49 10.42 11.03 0.18
C ARG A 49 10.62 11.02 1.69
N SER A 50 9.75 10.28 2.38
CA SER A 50 9.80 10.05 3.83
C SER A 50 9.07 8.76 4.16
N PHE A 51 8.97 8.39 5.44
CA PHE A 51 8.24 7.20 5.84
C PHE A 51 6.74 7.24 5.47
N VAL A 52 6.13 8.42 5.41
CA VAL A 52 4.74 8.64 4.97
C VAL A 52 4.61 8.83 3.45
N GLY A 53 5.65 8.48 2.69
CA GLY A 53 5.65 8.56 1.24
C GLY A 53 7.00 8.16 0.67
N LYS A 54 7.34 6.87 0.81
CA LYS A 54 8.68 6.35 0.50
C LYS A 54 8.91 6.11 -1.00
N TYR A 55 7.86 5.74 -1.74
CA TYR A 55 7.95 5.25 -3.12
C TYR A 55 7.34 6.24 -4.13
N PRO A 56 7.80 6.24 -5.40
CA PRO A 56 7.25 7.06 -6.48
C PRO A 56 5.91 6.49 -6.97
N ILE A 57 4.90 6.54 -6.11
CA ILE A 57 3.50 6.17 -6.39
C ILE A 57 2.60 7.40 -6.20
N PRO A 58 1.41 7.46 -6.82
CA PRO A 58 0.48 8.57 -6.59
C PRO A 58 -0.11 8.52 -5.18
N MET A 59 -0.87 9.55 -4.78
CA MET A 59 -1.46 9.60 -3.43
C MET A 59 -2.39 8.43 -3.15
N VAL A 60 -3.25 8.09 -4.11
CA VAL A 60 -4.05 6.85 -4.11
C VAL A 60 -3.54 5.99 -5.25
N HIS A 61 -3.05 4.80 -4.94
CA HIS A 61 -2.22 4.02 -5.86
C HIS A 61 -2.94 2.89 -6.60
N GLY A 62 -4.19 2.57 -6.23
CA GLY A 62 -5.01 1.58 -6.94
C GLY A 62 -4.49 0.14 -6.97
N MET A 63 -3.46 -0.18 -6.17
CA MET A 63 -2.80 -1.49 -6.12
C MET A 63 -3.03 -2.22 -4.79
N THR A 64 -3.05 -3.54 -4.80
CA THR A 64 -2.91 -4.34 -3.57
C THR A 64 -1.47 -4.23 -3.01
N LEU A 65 -1.23 -4.73 -1.80
CA LEU A 65 0.12 -4.77 -1.26
C LEU A 65 0.99 -5.80 -1.99
N GLY A 66 0.42 -6.91 -2.45
CA GLY A 66 1.13 -7.89 -3.27
C GLY A 66 1.58 -7.31 -4.61
N GLU A 67 0.70 -6.57 -5.30
CA GLU A 67 1.04 -5.86 -6.54
C GLU A 67 2.12 -4.80 -6.30
N LEU A 68 1.96 -3.99 -5.24
CA LEU A 68 2.91 -2.95 -4.91
C LEU A 68 4.28 -3.52 -4.53
N ALA A 69 4.35 -4.64 -3.81
CA ALA A 69 5.62 -5.30 -3.50
C ALA A 69 6.35 -5.79 -4.74
N ARG A 70 5.63 -6.40 -5.69
CA ARG A 70 6.21 -6.79 -6.99
C ARG A 70 6.72 -5.56 -7.75
N MET A 71 5.99 -4.45 -7.71
CA MET A 71 6.44 -3.20 -8.34
C MET A 71 7.68 -2.62 -7.65
N MET A 72 7.76 -2.63 -6.31
CA MET A 72 8.95 -2.20 -5.57
C MET A 72 10.20 -2.97 -5.98
N VAL A 73 10.08 -4.30 -6.12
CA VAL A 73 11.19 -5.16 -6.55
C VAL A 73 11.52 -4.95 -8.03
N GLY A 74 10.52 -4.99 -8.91
CA GLY A 74 10.71 -4.90 -10.35
C GLY A 74 11.27 -3.55 -10.82
N GLU A 75 10.87 -2.47 -10.16
CA GLU A 75 11.35 -1.12 -10.46
C GLU A 75 12.57 -0.69 -9.61
N GLN A 76 13.14 -1.63 -8.84
CA GLN A 76 14.32 -1.38 -7.99
C GLN A 76 14.15 -0.20 -7.02
N TRP A 77 12.96 -0.05 -6.43
CA TRP A 77 12.66 1.04 -5.48
C TRP A 77 13.16 0.79 -4.06
N ILE A 78 13.67 -0.41 -3.81
CA ILE A 78 14.15 -0.87 -2.51
C ILE A 78 15.60 -1.36 -2.63
N GLU A 79 16.33 -1.29 -1.52
CA GLU A 79 17.67 -1.87 -1.44
C GLU A 79 17.64 -3.39 -1.61
N ASN A 80 18.70 -3.94 -2.22
CA ASN A 80 18.84 -5.38 -2.50
C ASN A 80 17.68 -5.98 -3.31
N ALA A 81 16.98 -5.16 -4.12
CA ALA A 81 15.84 -5.61 -4.93
C ALA A 81 16.18 -6.83 -5.81
N GLU A 82 17.40 -6.90 -6.34
CA GLU A 82 17.84 -8.00 -7.21
C GLU A 82 17.95 -9.34 -6.47
N GLN A 83 18.14 -9.32 -5.14
CA GLN A 83 18.18 -10.51 -4.28
C GLN A 83 16.81 -10.81 -3.64
N ALA A 84 15.84 -9.92 -3.78
CA ALA A 84 14.55 -10.04 -3.12
C ALA A 84 13.71 -11.17 -3.72
N THR A 85 13.41 -12.20 -2.91
CA THR A 85 12.45 -13.25 -3.28
C THR A 85 11.08 -12.94 -2.67
N VAL A 86 10.17 -12.34 -3.47
CA VAL A 86 8.80 -12.04 -3.06
C VAL A 86 7.81 -13.01 -3.71
N ARG A 87 6.99 -13.68 -2.88
CA ARG A 87 5.93 -14.59 -3.31
C ARG A 87 4.58 -14.04 -2.87
N VAL A 88 3.73 -13.71 -3.83
CA VAL A 88 2.38 -13.23 -3.56
C VAL A 88 1.40 -14.38 -3.74
N ILE A 89 0.60 -14.65 -2.70
CA ILE A 89 -0.57 -15.51 -2.78
C ILE A 89 -1.75 -14.60 -3.17
N PRO A 90 -2.21 -14.64 -4.43
CA PRO A 90 -3.29 -13.79 -4.88
C PRO A 90 -4.60 -14.21 -4.23
N MET A 91 -5.52 -13.26 -4.07
CA MET A 91 -6.88 -13.55 -3.68
C MET A 91 -7.64 -14.25 -4.82
N GLU A 92 -8.57 -15.13 -4.46
CA GLU A 92 -9.53 -15.69 -5.40
C GLU A 92 -10.77 -14.78 -5.49
N GLY A 93 -11.34 -14.63 -6.69
CA GLY A 93 -12.58 -13.88 -6.91
C GLY A 93 -12.45 -12.35 -6.85
N TRP A 94 -11.40 -11.80 -6.24
CA TRP A 94 -11.17 -10.36 -6.18
C TRP A 94 -10.99 -9.75 -7.58
N LYS A 95 -11.64 -8.62 -7.83
CA LYS A 95 -11.46 -7.79 -9.02
C LYS A 95 -11.12 -6.38 -8.58
N ARG A 96 -10.20 -5.72 -9.29
CA ARG A 96 -9.78 -4.34 -8.97
C ARG A 96 -10.96 -3.35 -8.89
N THR A 97 -12.03 -3.60 -9.64
CA THR A 97 -13.23 -2.76 -9.68
C THR A 97 -14.19 -3.00 -8.51
N MET A 98 -13.98 -4.02 -7.67
CA MET A 98 -14.82 -4.27 -6.50
C MET A 98 -14.68 -3.13 -5.48
N LYS A 99 -15.82 -2.63 -5.03
CA LYS A 99 -15.95 -1.84 -3.81
C LYS A 99 -15.79 -2.76 -2.61
N TRP A 100 -15.44 -2.19 -1.45
CA TRP A 100 -15.31 -2.99 -0.22
C TRP A 100 -16.58 -3.77 0.13
N SER A 101 -17.76 -3.17 -0.09
CA SER A 101 -19.06 -3.82 0.13
C SER A 101 -19.31 -5.04 -0.74
N GLU A 102 -18.56 -5.24 -1.84
CA GLU A 102 -18.69 -6.36 -2.77
C GLU A 102 -17.69 -7.50 -2.44
N THR A 103 -16.89 -7.36 -1.38
CA THR A 103 -15.90 -8.37 -0.98
C THR A 103 -16.42 -9.41 0.00
N ASP A 104 -17.62 -9.19 0.56
CA ASP A 104 -18.19 -9.96 1.68
C ASP A 104 -17.30 -10.06 2.94
N LEU A 105 -16.25 -9.22 3.04
CA LEU A 105 -15.35 -9.18 4.19
C LEU A 105 -15.82 -8.19 5.25
N ASN A 106 -15.70 -8.60 6.51
CA ASN A 106 -15.85 -7.69 7.64
C ASN A 106 -14.75 -6.62 7.63
N TRP A 107 -15.14 -5.37 7.87
CA TRP A 107 -14.16 -4.30 8.11
C TRP A 107 -13.58 -4.45 9.52
N ILE A 108 -12.29 -4.77 9.58
CA ILE A 108 -11.52 -4.69 10.82
C ILE A 108 -10.75 -3.37 10.79
N PRO A 109 -10.94 -2.46 11.76
CA PRO A 109 -10.28 -1.17 11.79
C PRO A 109 -8.75 -1.34 11.66
N PRO A 110 -8.13 -0.81 10.59
CA PRO A 110 -6.68 -0.95 10.41
C PRO A 110 -5.89 0.01 11.32
N SER A 111 -6.56 1.03 11.87
CA SER A 111 -6.10 1.92 12.94
C SER A 111 -7.30 2.45 13.74
N PRO A 112 -7.11 2.98 14.97
CA PRO A 112 -8.20 3.52 15.79
C PRO A 112 -9.05 4.60 15.10
N ASN A 113 -8.40 5.44 14.27
CA ASN A 113 -9.06 6.56 13.58
C ASN A 113 -9.76 6.15 12.27
N LEU A 114 -9.67 4.89 11.86
CA LEU A 114 -10.34 4.35 10.66
C LEU A 114 -11.34 3.23 11.04
N PRO A 115 -12.37 3.52 11.85
CA PRO A 115 -13.26 2.50 12.41
C PRO A 115 -14.18 1.86 11.38
N SER A 116 -14.40 2.48 10.22
CA SER A 116 -15.18 1.89 9.13
C SER A 116 -14.54 2.12 7.77
N PHE A 117 -14.97 1.36 6.76
CA PHE A 117 -14.57 1.54 5.37
C PHE A 117 -14.77 3.00 4.90
N TYR A 118 -15.88 3.63 5.28
CA TYR A 118 -16.16 5.03 4.91
C TYR A 118 -15.09 5.99 5.41
N HIS A 119 -14.64 5.83 6.67
CA HIS A 119 -13.55 6.62 7.23
C HIS A 119 -12.24 6.42 6.44
N ALA A 120 -11.92 5.17 6.07
CA ALA A 120 -10.74 4.88 5.26
C ALA A 120 -10.81 5.46 3.84
N TYR A 121 -12.00 5.54 3.25
CA TYR A 121 -12.19 6.15 1.93
C TYR A 121 -12.06 7.68 1.99
N VAL A 122 -12.70 8.33 2.97
CA VAL A 122 -12.61 9.79 3.19
C VAL A 122 -11.20 10.23 3.57
N TYR A 123 -10.50 9.43 4.38
CA TYR A 123 -9.10 9.65 4.76
C TYR A 123 -8.19 9.90 3.56
N LEU A 124 -8.46 9.26 2.41
CA LEU A 124 -7.66 9.44 1.20
C LEU A 124 -7.67 10.89 0.67
N GLY A 125 -8.74 11.64 0.94
CA GLY A 125 -8.86 13.05 0.62
C GLY A 125 -8.54 13.99 1.78
N THR A 126 -8.79 13.57 3.03
CA THR A 126 -8.65 14.46 4.20
C THR A 126 -7.30 14.40 4.89
N VAL A 127 -6.47 13.38 4.67
CA VAL A 127 -5.15 13.26 5.32
C VAL A 127 -4.25 14.47 5.07
N LEU A 128 -4.44 15.19 3.95
CA LEU A 128 -3.64 16.38 3.63
C LEU A 128 -3.78 17.49 4.69
N PHE A 129 -4.90 17.51 5.42
CA PHE A 129 -5.09 18.47 6.51
C PHE A 129 -4.17 18.21 7.71
N GLU A 130 -3.60 17.00 7.87
CA GLU A 130 -2.58 16.72 8.89
C GLU A 130 -1.31 17.58 8.70
N GLY A 131 -1.08 18.11 7.49
CA GLY A 131 -0.01 19.07 7.21
C GLY A 131 -0.37 20.54 7.51
N THR A 132 -1.50 20.78 8.18
CA THR A 132 -2.04 22.12 8.47
C THR A 132 -2.34 22.29 9.96
N THR A 133 -2.87 23.44 10.36
CA THR A 133 -3.27 23.73 11.76
C THR A 133 -4.76 23.48 12.02
N ILE A 134 -5.49 22.91 11.06
CA ILE A 134 -6.91 22.57 11.16
C ILE A 134 -7.10 21.35 12.05
#